data_AF-A0A131ZYT1-F1
#
_entry.id   AF-A0A131ZYT1-F1
#
_cell.length_a   1.000
_cell.length_b   1.000
_cell.length_c   1.000
_cell.angle_alpha   90.00
_cell.angle_beta   90.00
_cell.angle_gamma   90.00
#
_symmetry.space_group_name_H-M   'P 1'
#
loop_
_entity.id
_entity.type
_entity.pdbx_description
1 polymer ?
#
loop_
_entity_poly.entity_id
_entity_poly.type
_entity_poly.pdbx_seq_one_letter_code
_entity_poly.pdbx_strand_id
1 'polypeptide(L)'
;MAQTIHYLWFLAGLCSGLLTVLIWSNDSFGNSHNSRKFTFEYDKISDSKWPIIINTWAFDEANQAGWEVLTKNESALSAIVVACSKCQTLQCDHTVGWGGSPDENGETTLDAMIMDGFTHKVASIGALRDVKNVIGVAKALLEHSSHTMLVGDQATEFAIQMGFQRENISSKWSIDQYEQWRRNNCQPNYWFNVRPDPLYNCGPYSPVRNAKFAHFERSRDNWVDATNHDTIGVVAIDKNGHLGSGTSTNGMRHKIPGRVGDSPIPGAGSYADQDVGGAASTGDGDIILRFLPSYQAVENIRNGMKPEHAAQNALLRIQKKYPKAQIGLIALDKDGNFGASCMNVEGGFPFVVRYRSPNDSKSESVRRVNCI
;
A
#
# COMPACT_ATOMS: atom_id res chain seq x y z
N MET A 1 0.25 55.58 -7.23
CA MET A 1 0.09 54.35 -8.02
C MET A 1 1.19 54.33 -9.07
N ALA A 2 1.82 53.16 -9.25
CA ALA A 2 3.04 52.87 -10.02
C ALA A 2 4.36 53.19 -9.31
N GLN A 3 5.04 52.15 -8.81
CA GLN A 3 6.48 52.16 -8.59
C GLN A 3 7.09 51.02 -9.41
N THR A 4 8.01 51.44 -10.27
CA THR A 4 8.68 50.69 -11.34
C THR A 4 9.71 49.74 -10.73
N ILE A 5 9.68 48.47 -11.13
CA ILE A 5 10.74 47.49 -10.81
C ILE A 5 11.92 47.76 -11.76
N HIS A 6 13.08 48.13 -11.23
CA HIS A 6 14.33 48.18 -12.01
C HIS A 6 15.10 46.87 -11.85
N TYR A 7 15.44 46.27 -12.99
CA TYR A 7 16.23 45.05 -13.13
C TYR A 7 17.64 45.18 -12.52
N LEU A 8 18.05 44.20 -11.70
CA LEU A 8 19.45 44.04 -11.28
C LEU A 8 20.23 43.22 -12.31
N TRP A 9 21.43 43.69 -12.65
CA TRP A 9 22.41 42.98 -13.47
C TRP A 9 23.18 41.95 -12.64
N PHE A 10 23.29 40.71 -13.15
CA PHE A 10 24.17 39.67 -12.58
C PHE A 10 25.58 39.77 -13.18
N LEU A 11 26.59 39.86 -12.32
CA LEU A 11 27.99 39.54 -12.66
C LEU A 11 28.41 38.36 -11.79
N ALA A 12 28.31 37.15 -12.36
CA ALA A 12 28.81 35.93 -11.73
C ALA A 12 30.25 35.68 -12.20
N GLY A 13 31.22 35.90 -11.31
CA GLY A 13 32.59 35.41 -11.46
C GLY A 13 32.76 34.09 -10.72
N LEU A 14 33.06 33.01 -11.44
CA LEU A 14 33.37 31.71 -10.86
C LEU A 14 34.81 31.70 -10.32
N CYS A 15 34.95 31.77 -9.00
CA CYS A 15 36.16 31.29 -8.34
C CYS A 15 35.74 30.60 -7.03
N SER A 16 36.05 29.30 -6.92
CA SER A 16 35.89 28.46 -5.73
C SER A 16 34.52 28.51 -5.03
N GLY A 17 33.56 27.70 -5.49
CA GLY A 17 32.57 26.97 -4.66
C GLY A 17 31.68 27.70 -3.65
N LEU A 18 31.67 29.02 -3.58
CA LEU A 18 30.91 29.80 -2.60
C LEU A 18 30.09 30.87 -3.32
N LEU A 19 28.77 30.65 -3.42
CA LEU A 19 27.85 31.69 -3.85
C LEU A 19 27.59 32.61 -2.65
N THR A 20 28.23 33.79 -2.63
CA THR A 20 27.99 34.79 -1.59
C THR A 20 26.89 35.74 -2.08
N VAL A 21 25.69 35.67 -1.49
CA VAL A 21 24.61 36.63 -1.76
C VAL A 21 24.67 37.73 -0.70
N LEU A 22 25.03 38.94 -1.10
CA LEU A 22 24.97 40.13 -0.26
C LEU A 22 23.58 40.78 -0.40
N ILE A 23 22.73 40.63 0.60
CA ILE A 23 21.45 41.36 0.67
C ILE A 23 21.69 42.67 1.41
N TRP A 24 21.46 43.80 0.73
CA TRP A 24 21.43 45.12 1.35
C TRP A 24 19.99 45.49 1.69
N SER A 25 19.67 45.60 2.98
CA SER A 25 18.45 46.27 3.45
C SER A 25 18.79 47.70 3.85
N ASN A 26 18.18 48.68 3.18
CA ASN A 26 18.25 50.08 3.58
C ASN A 26 17.23 50.35 4.68
N ASP A 27 17.62 50.11 5.94
CA ASP A 27 16.90 50.68 7.07
C ASP A 27 17.63 51.94 7.55
N SER A 28 16.94 53.05 7.39
CA SER A 28 17.37 54.36 7.89
C SER A 28 17.03 54.38 9.37
N PHE A 29 17.99 54.18 10.28
CA PHE A 29 18.12 54.79 11.61
C PHE A 29 19.31 54.14 12.33
N GLY A 30 20.06 54.95 13.08
CA GLY A 30 21.46 54.69 13.43
C GLY A 30 21.74 53.60 14.48
N ASN A 31 23.06 53.34 14.56
CA ASN A 31 23.85 52.59 15.55
C ASN A 31 24.29 51.14 15.25
N SER A 32 25.62 51.00 15.30
CA SER A 32 26.47 49.81 15.34
C SER A 32 26.44 48.87 14.13
N HIS A 33 27.52 48.91 13.36
CA HIS A 33 27.84 47.91 12.35
C HIS A 33 28.05 46.55 12.99
N ASN A 34 27.15 45.61 12.69
CA ASN A 34 27.42 44.19 12.91
C ASN A 34 27.07 43.45 11.62
N SER A 35 28.05 43.33 10.72
CA SER A 35 27.94 42.50 9.52
C SER A 35 27.88 41.03 9.96
N ARG A 36 26.67 40.50 10.19
CA ARG A 36 26.50 39.05 10.37
C ARG A 36 26.75 38.38 9.01
N LYS A 37 27.92 37.78 8.86
CA LYS A 37 28.14 36.77 7.82
C LYS A 37 27.21 35.61 8.09
N PHE A 38 26.09 35.54 7.38
CA PHE A 38 25.35 34.30 7.23
C PHE A 38 26.08 33.48 6.16
N THR A 39 27.05 32.68 6.61
CA THR A 39 27.50 31.53 5.83
C THR A 39 26.40 30.49 5.92
N PHE A 40 25.57 30.40 4.88
CA PHE A 40 24.86 29.16 4.61
C PHE A 40 25.94 28.17 4.17
N GLU A 41 26.41 27.34 5.10
CA GLU A 41 26.96 26.06 4.70
C GLU A 41 25.82 25.35 3.96
N TYR A 42 25.97 25.23 2.64
CA TYR A 42 25.31 24.16 1.93
C TYR A 42 25.87 22.90 2.55
N ASP A 43 25.16 22.35 3.53
CA ASP A 43 25.38 20.99 3.98
C ASP A 43 25.49 20.14 2.73
N LYS A 44 26.63 19.45 2.59
CA LYS A 44 26.88 18.50 1.52
C LYS A 44 25.62 17.66 1.35
N ILE A 45 25.05 17.71 0.15
CA ILE A 45 23.96 16.82 -0.26
C ILE A 45 24.38 15.40 0.15
N SER A 46 23.70 14.86 1.15
CA SER A 46 23.80 13.47 1.58
C SER A 46 23.77 12.58 0.34
N ASP A 47 24.68 11.60 0.22
CA ASP A 47 24.62 10.53 -0.79
C ASP A 47 23.21 9.94 -0.85
N SER A 48 22.36 10.37 -1.79
CA SER A 48 20.97 9.91 -1.83
C SER A 48 20.92 8.47 -2.37
N LYS A 49 20.55 7.54 -1.48
CA LYS A 49 20.46 6.06 -1.58
C LYS A 49 19.42 5.48 -2.56
N TRP A 50 18.82 6.28 -3.44
CA TRP A 50 17.68 5.89 -4.27
C TRP A 50 18.08 5.42 -5.67
N PRO A 51 17.30 4.50 -6.30
CA PRO A 51 15.94 4.08 -5.98
C PRO A 51 15.85 2.90 -4.99
N ILE A 52 14.66 2.70 -4.39
CA ILE A 52 14.27 1.51 -3.61
C ILE A 52 12.83 1.08 -3.94
N ILE A 53 12.56 -0.21 -3.82
CA ILE A 53 11.21 -0.78 -3.83
C ILE A 53 11.12 -1.93 -2.84
N ILE A 54 10.05 -1.97 -2.05
CA ILE A 54 9.73 -3.04 -1.09
C ILE A 54 8.30 -3.52 -1.30
N ASN A 55 8.05 -4.82 -1.19
CA ASN A 55 6.69 -5.38 -1.15
C ASN A 55 6.50 -6.50 -0.14
N THR A 56 5.24 -6.72 0.23
CA THR A 56 4.79 -7.85 1.05
C THR A 56 4.95 -9.18 0.33
N TRP A 57 5.22 -10.24 1.08
CA TRP A 57 5.40 -11.62 0.60
C TRP A 57 6.61 -11.82 -0.32
N ALA A 58 6.87 -13.07 -0.70
CA ALA A 58 7.99 -13.45 -1.56
C ALA A 58 7.67 -13.27 -3.06
N PHE A 59 6.91 -12.24 -3.43
CA PHE A 59 6.54 -11.96 -4.83
C PHE A 59 7.69 -11.29 -5.59
N ASP A 60 8.78 -12.03 -5.76
CA ASP A 60 10.03 -11.51 -6.30
C ASP A 60 9.90 -11.01 -7.74
N GLU A 61 9.19 -11.74 -8.60
CA GLU A 61 8.94 -11.34 -9.99
C GLU A 61 8.16 -10.02 -10.09
N ALA A 62 7.22 -9.78 -9.17
CA ALA A 62 6.46 -8.54 -9.11
C ALA A 62 7.37 -7.37 -8.72
N ASN A 63 8.18 -7.56 -7.67
CA ASN A 63 9.17 -6.58 -7.24
C ASN A 63 10.20 -6.26 -8.34
N GLN A 64 10.71 -7.29 -9.01
CA GLN A 64 11.66 -7.17 -10.12
C GLN A 64 11.08 -6.31 -11.25
N ALA A 65 9.83 -6.55 -11.63
CA ALA A 65 9.16 -5.75 -12.68
C ALA A 65 9.06 -4.27 -12.28
N GLY A 66 8.72 -3.96 -11.03
CA GLY A 66 8.73 -2.58 -10.52
C GLY A 66 10.15 -1.98 -10.44
N TRP A 67 11.14 -2.78 -10.07
CA TRP A 67 12.54 -2.35 -10.01
C TRP A 67 13.11 -1.96 -11.39
N GLU A 68 12.75 -2.70 -12.43
CA GLU A 68 13.12 -2.38 -13.82
C GLU A 68 12.59 -1.02 -14.27
N VAL A 69 11.43 -0.60 -13.76
CA VAL A 69 10.87 0.74 -14.00
C VAL A 69 11.70 1.81 -13.30
N LEU A 70 12.02 1.61 -12.01
CA LEU A 70 12.83 2.56 -11.25
C LEU A 70 14.25 2.71 -11.81
N THR A 71 14.87 1.63 -12.29
CA THR A 71 16.22 1.68 -12.89
C THR A 71 16.24 2.44 -14.21
N LYS A 72 15.11 2.52 -14.92
CA LYS A 72 14.89 3.37 -16.10
C LYS A 72 14.56 4.84 -15.79
N ASN A 73 14.64 5.25 -14.51
CA ASN A 73 14.36 6.62 -14.06
C ASN A 73 12.89 7.05 -14.22
N GLU A 74 11.97 6.09 -14.18
CA GLU A 74 10.54 6.37 -14.12
C GLU A 74 10.06 6.58 -12.67
N SER A 75 8.82 7.06 -12.53
CA SER A 75 8.23 7.44 -11.24
C SER A 75 7.99 6.26 -10.30
N ALA A 76 7.96 6.54 -8.99
CA ALA A 76 7.60 5.55 -7.98
C ALA A 76 6.20 4.97 -8.22
N LEU A 77 5.23 5.80 -8.64
CA LEU A 77 3.88 5.37 -8.98
C LEU A 77 3.86 4.39 -10.15
N SER A 78 4.64 4.65 -11.21
CA SER A 78 4.78 3.74 -12.35
C SER A 78 5.31 2.38 -11.90
N ALA A 79 6.34 2.37 -11.05
CA ALA A 79 6.92 1.14 -10.52
C ALA A 79 5.93 0.33 -9.68
N ILE A 80 5.14 0.99 -8.83
CA ILE A 80 4.07 0.37 -8.03
C ILE A 80 3.00 -0.25 -8.93
N VAL A 81 2.52 0.49 -9.93
CA VAL A 81 1.52 -0.02 -10.89
C VAL A 81 2.04 -1.26 -11.61
N VAL A 82 3.30 -1.23 -12.08
CA VAL A 82 3.90 -2.37 -12.79
C VAL A 82 4.10 -3.57 -11.86
N ALA A 83 4.57 -3.36 -10.62
CA ALA A 83 4.75 -4.44 -9.65
C ALA A 83 3.42 -5.12 -9.31
N CYS A 84 2.41 -4.34 -8.92
CA CYS A 84 1.08 -4.87 -8.63
C CYS A 84 0.45 -5.52 -9.88
N SER A 85 0.59 -4.91 -11.06
CA SER A 85 0.06 -5.47 -12.31
C SER A 85 0.69 -6.81 -12.66
N LYS A 86 2.01 -6.94 -12.51
CA LYS A 86 2.72 -8.20 -12.73
C LYS A 86 2.19 -9.28 -11.80
N CYS A 87 1.94 -8.96 -10.53
CA CYS A 87 1.39 -9.91 -9.57
C CYS A 87 -0.07 -10.32 -9.90
N GLN A 88 -0.90 -9.37 -10.36
CA GLN A 88 -2.25 -9.67 -10.86
C GLN A 88 -2.23 -10.59 -12.10
N THR A 89 -1.24 -10.45 -12.98
CA THR A 89 -1.08 -11.32 -14.15
C THR A 89 -0.60 -12.72 -13.76
N LEU A 90 0.37 -12.80 -12.83
CA LEU A 90 0.89 -14.06 -12.30
C LEU A 90 -0.10 -14.79 -11.38
N GLN A 91 -1.16 -14.10 -10.94
CA GLN A 91 -2.11 -14.60 -9.95
C GLN A 91 -1.37 -15.05 -8.68
N CYS A 92 -0.47 -14.20 -8.15
CA CYS A 92 0.39 -14.55 -7.02
C CYS A 92 -0.42 -15.23 -5.90
N ASP A 93 -0.03 -16.47 -5.58
CA ASP A 93 -0.68 -17.35 -4.59
C ASP A 93 -2.21 -17.47 -4.71
N HIS A 94 -2.77 -17.16 -5.89
CA HIS A 94 -4.19 -17.02 -6.17
C HIS A 94 -4.93 -15.96 -5.32
N THR A 95 -4.21 -15.07 -4.64
CA THR A 95 -4.77 -14.02 -3.76
C THR A 95 -4.67 -12.61 -4.35
N VAL A 96 -3.94 -12.45 -5.45
CA VAL A 96 -3.80 -11.18 -6.17
C VAL A 96 -4.27 -11.31 -7.62
N GLY A 97 -5.15 -10.40 -8.05
CA GLY A 97 -5.65 -10.36 -9.42
C GLY A 97 -6.76 -11.36 -9.72
N TRP A 98 -7.04 -11.50 -11.02
CA TRP A 98 -8.14 -12.30 -11.53
C TRP A 98 -7.97 -13.79 -11.24
N GLY A 99 -9.07 -14.54 -11.29
CA GLY A 99 -9.07 -16.00 -11.25
C GLY A 99 -8.70 -16.61 -9.89
N GLY A 100 -8.62 -15.79 -8.85
CA GLY A 100 -8.42 -16.22 -7.47
C GLY A 100 -9.70 -16.14 -6.65
N SER A 101 -9.56 -15.95 -5.34
CA SER A 101 -10.61 -16.01 -4.30
C SER A 101 -12.02 -15.60 -4.76
N PRO A 102 -12.90 -16.55 -5.13
CA PRO A 102 -14.29 -16.24 -5.43
C PRO A 102 -15.05 -15.90 -4.14
N ASP A 103 -16.08 -15.08 -4.24
CA ASP A 103 -17.05 -14.82 -3.17
C ASP A 103 -18.02 -16.01 -2.99
N GLU A 104 -18.98 -15.86 -2.08
CA GLU A 104 -19.96 -16.91 -1.77
C GLU A 104 -20.99 -17.17 -2.89
N ASN A 105 -21.01 -16.34 -3.94
CA ASN A 105 -21.77 -16.54 -5.17
C ASN A 105 -20.91 -17.13 -6.30
N GLY A 106 -19.60 -17.32 -6.07
CA GLY A 106 -18.66 -17.83 -7.05
C GLY A 106 -17.97 -16.76 -7.89
N GLU A 107 -18.10 -15.49 -7.52
CA GLU A 107 -17.58 -14.35 -8.29
C GLU A 107 -16.28 -13.80 -7.72
N THR A 108 -15.29 -13.57 -8.58
CA THR A 108 -14.05 -12.87 -8.18
C THR A 108 -14.25 -11.37 -8.31
N THR A 109 -13.91 -10.61 -7.27
CA THR A 109 -13.88 -9.14 -7.30
C THR A 109 -12.54 -8.63 -6.79
N LEU A 110 -12.05 -7.53 -7.36
CA LEU A 110 -10.70 -7.03 -7.11
C LEU A 110 -10.70 -5.70 -6.36
N ASP A 111 -9.73 -5.53 -5.48
CA ASP A 111 -9.52 -4.33 -4.67
C ASP A 111 -8.09 -3.79 -4.90
N ALA A 112 -7.93 -2.48 -5.06
CA ALA A 112 -6.62 -1.83 -5.09
C ALA A 112 -6.67 -0.37 -4.64
N MET A 113 -5.53 0.15 -4.19
CA MET A 113 -5.31 1.59 -4.10
C MET A 113 -3.90 1.99 -4.54
N ILE A 114 -3.75 3.26 -4.85
CA ILE A 114 -2.46 3.90 -5.08
C ILE A 114 -2.45 5.30 -4.45
N MET A 115 -1.35 5.66 -3.81
CA MET A 115 -1.15 6.94 -3.17
C MET A 115 0.19 7.55 -3.60
N ASP A 116 0.11 8.81 -3.99
CA ASP A 116 1.27 9.67 -4.22
C ASP A 116 1.62 10.39 -2.93
N GLY A 117 2.76 10.05 -2.33
CA GLY A 117 3.22 10.66 -1.09
C GLY A 117 3.56 12.14 -1.24
N PHE A 118 3.94 12.59 -2.45
CA PHE A 118 4.29 13.98 -2.71
C PHE A 118 3.06 14.88 -2.76
N THR A 119 2.06 14.51 -3.57
CA THR A 119 0.83 15.31 -3.72
C THR A 119 -0.26 14.99 -2.71
N HIS A 120 -0.09 13.93 -1.91
CA HIS A 120 -1.13 13.33 -1.06
C HIS A 120 -2.38 12.87 -1.84
N LYS A 121 -2.31 12.79 -3.18
CA LYS A 121 -3.41 12.24 -3.96
C LYS A 121 -3.52 10.75 -3.72
N VAL A 122 -4.76 10.30 -3.59
CA VAL A 122 -5.08 8.89 -3.40
C VAL A 122 -6.19 8.49 -4.36
N ALA A 123 -6.08 7.27 -4.89
CA ALA A 123 -7.12 6.65 -5.68
C ALA A 123 -7.31 5.20 -5.25
N SER A 124 -8.57 4.77 -5.21
CA SER A 124 -9.01 3.50 -4.66
C SER A 124 -10.13 2.91 -5.51
N ILE A 125 -10.05 1.61 -5.73
CA ILE A 125 -11.07 0.82 -6.40
C ILE A 125 -11.40 -0.37 -5.52
N GLY A 126 -12.68 -0.53 -5.17
CA GLY A 126 -13.16 -1.66 -4.36
C GLY A 126 -14.22 -2.49 -5.09
N ALA A 127 -14.20 -3.80 -4.87
CA ALA A 127 -15.13 -4.75 -5.47
C ALA A 127 -15.25 -4.61 -7.01
N LEU A 128 -14.14 -4.36 -7.71
CA LEU A 128 -14.13 -4.23 -9.16
C LEU A 128 -14.49 -5.56 -9.82
N ARG A 129 -15.37 -5.49 -10.82
CA ARG A 129 -15.84 -6.63 -11.60
C ARG A 129 -15.38 -6.51 -13.04
N ASP A 130 -15.25 -7.66 -13.70
CA ASP A 130 -14.98 -7.78 -15.13
C ASP A 130 -13.73 -7.05 -15.70
N VAL A 131 -12.76 -6.65 -14.89
CA VAL A 131 -11.52 -5.99 -15.35
C VAL A 131 -10.34 -6.55 -14.58
N LYS A 132 -9.34 -7.09 -15.28
CA LYS A 132 -8.20 -7.77 -14.63
C LYS A 132 -7.20 -6.84 -13.93
N ASN A 133 -7.00 -5.63 -14.47
CA ASN A 133 -5.97 -4.71 -13.99
C ASN A 133 -6.50 -3.65 -13.03
N VAL A 134 -6.85 -4.03 -11.80
CA VAL A 134 -7.46 -3.13 -10.82
C VAL A 134 -6.54 -1.99 -10.35
N ILE A 135 -5.23 -2.23 -10.18
CA ILE A 135 -4.28 -1.16 -9.83
C ILE A 135 -4.13 -0.14 -10.98
N GLY A 136 -4.22 -0.60 -12.23
CA GLY A 136 -4.27 0.28 -13.40
C GLY A 136 -5.50 1.17 -13.39
N VAL A 137 -6.67 0.63 -13.02
CA VAL A 137 -7.91 1.43 -12.87
C VAL A 137 -7.76 2.45 -11.75
N ALA A 138 -7.14 2.08 -10.61
CA ALA A 138 -6.86 3.02 -9.53
C ALA A 138 -5.90 4.14 -10.00
N LYS A 139 -4.88 3.82 -10.79
CA LYS A 139 -4.00 4.83 -11.41
C LYS A 139 -4.76 5.76 -12.36
N ALA A 140 -5.66 5.23 -13.20
CA ALA A 140 -6.50 6.05 -14.07
C ALA A 140 -7.42 6.99 -13.27
N LEU A 141 -7.99 6.51 -12.16
CA LEU A 141 -8.79 7.34 -11.25
C LEU A 141 -7.96 8.47 -10.63
N LEU A 142 -6.72 8.20 -10.22
CA LEU A 142 -5.78 9.19 -9.67
C LEU A 142 -5.50 10.34 -10.66
N GLU A 143 -5.43 10.02 -11.95
CA GLU A 143 -5.03 10.96 -13.01
C GLU A 143 -6.21 11.71 -13.64
N HIS A 144 -7.39 11.08 -13.69
CA HIS A 144 -8.53 11.57 -14.46
C HIS A 144 -9.76 11.94 -13.62
N SER A 145 -9.63 11.99 -12.29
CA SER A 145 -10.73 12.36 -11.39
C SER A 145 -10.26 13.20 -10.21
N SER A 146 -11.22 13.92 -9.62
CA SER A 146 -11.06 14.54 -8.30
C SER A 146 -11.59 13.65 -7.16
N HIS A 147 -12.23 12.53 -7.48
CA HIS A 147 -12.72 11.56 -6.51
C HIS A 147 -11.62 10.58 -6.11
N THR A 148 -11.66 10.16 -4.84
CA THR A 148 -10.68 9.21 -4.28
C THR A 148 -11.07 7.75 -4.47
N MET A 149 -12.35 7.40 -4.47
CA MET A 149 -12.78 5.99 -4.44
C MET A 149 -13.99 5.73 -5.33
N LEU A 150 -13.92 4.65 -6.12
CA LEU A 150 -15.05 4.07 -6.84
C LEU A 150 -15.20 2.59 -6.48
N VAL A 151 -16.43 2.07 -6.50
CA VAL A 151 -16.70 0.68 -6.14
C VAL A 151 -17.68 -0.02 -7.07
N GLY A 152 -17.61 -1.36 -7.09
CA GLY A 152 -18.60 -2.22 -7.74
C GLY A 152 -18.69 -2.02 -9.25
N ASP A 153 -19.89 -2.25 -9.80
CA ASP A 153 -20.15 -2.15 -11.24
C ASP A 153 -19.86 -0.75 -11.80
N GLN A 154 -20.10 0.31 -11.01
CA GLN A 154 -19.84 1.67 -11.47
C GLN A 154 -18.34 1.97 -11.62
N ALA A 155 -17.47 1.28 -10.85
CA ALA A 155 -16.03 1.33 -11.08
C ALA A 155 -15.64 0.64 -12.40
N THR A 156 -16.34 -0.44 -12.78
CA THR A 156 -16.16 -1.11 -14.07
C THR A 156 -16.56 -0.19 -15.23
N GLU A 157 -17.69 0.52 -15.13
CA GLU A 157 -18.09 1.49 -16.16
C GLU A 157 -17.05 2.62 -16.33
N PHE A 158 -16.51 3.13 -15.23
CA PHE A 158 -15.40 4.07 -15.27
C PHE A 158 -14.18 3.47 -15.96
N ALA A 159 -13.78 2.24 -15.60
CA ALA A 159 -12.65 1.56 -16.21
C ALA A 159 -12.81 1.42 -17.74
N ILE A 160 -14.00 1.06 -18.21
CA ILE A 160 -14.29 0.95 -19.65
C ILE A 160 -14.14 2.31 -20.34
N GLN A 161 -14.62 3.39 -19.74
CA GLN A 161 -14.43 4.74 -20.29
C GLN A 161 -12.96 5.16 -20.36
N MET A 162 -12.12 4.65 -19.46
CA MET A 162 -10.66 4.84 -19.47
C MET A 162 -9.92 3.88 -20.43
N GLY A 163 -10.64 3.04 -21.18
CA GLY A 163 -10.09 2.15 -22.20
C GLY A 163 -9.73 0.74 -21.72
N PHE A 164 -10.06 0.39 -20.48
CA PHE A 164 -9.91 -0.99 -19.99
C PHE A 164 -10.95 -1.90 -20.64
N GLN A 165 -10.59 -3.17 -20.83
CA GLN A 165 -11.47 -4.14 -21.46
C GLN A 165 -12.34 -4.85 -20.42
N ARG A 166 -13.63 -4.99 -20.73
CA ARG A 166 -14.53 -5.86 -19.97
C ARG A 166 -14.27 -7.31 -20.35
N GLU A 167 -13.92 -8.15 -19.39
CA GLU A 167 -13.62 -9.56 -19.59
C GLU A 167 -13.98 -10.40 -18.37
N ASN A 168 -14.23 -11.70 -18.58
CA ASN A 168 -14.44 -12.62 -17.46
C ASN A 168 -13.14 -12.75 -16.66
N ILE A 169 -13.23 -12.44 -15.36
CA ILE A 169 -12.11 -12.52 -14.43
C ILE A 169 -12.12 -13.79 -13.57
N SER A 170 -12.98 -14.76 -13.85
CA SER A 170 -12.96 -16.09 -13.23
C SER A 170 -11.93 -17.01 -13.89
N SER A 171 -11.43 -18.00 -13.16
CA SER A 171 -10.58 -19.07 -13.70
C SER A 171 -11.19 -20.45 -13.41
N LYS A 172 -10.64 -21.50 -14.03
CA LYS A 172 -11.00 -22.88 -13.66
C LYS A 172 -10.73 -23.14 -12.17
N TRP A 173 -9.65 -22.59 -11.63
CA TRP A 173 -9.30 -22.72 -10.23
C TRP A 173 -10.35 -22.07 -9.33
N SER A 174 -10.76 -20.83 -9.60
CA SER A 174 -11.76 -20.14 -8.76
C SER A 174 -13.11 -20.85 -8.80
N ILE A 175 -13.53 -21.33 -9.97
CA ILE A 175 -14.74 -22.15 -10.13
C ILE A 175 -14.63 -23.43 -9.29
N ASP A 176 -13.50 -24.14 -9.34
CA ASP A 176 -13.29 -25.38 -8.59
C ASP A 176 -13.28 -25.15 -7.07
N GLN A 177 -12.69 -24.05 -6.61
CA GLN A 177 -12.73 -23.67 -5.19
C GLN A 177 -14.17 -23.42 -4.72
N TYR A 178 -14.95 -22.68 -5.51
CA TYR A 178 -16.35 -22.42 -5.19
C TYR A 178 -17.20 -23.70 -5.17
N GLU A 179 -17.03 -24.58 -6.16
CA GLU A 179 -17.76 -25.86 -6.19
C GLU A 179 -17.39 -26.77 -5.01
N GLN A 180 -16.11 -26.86 -4.66
CA GLN A 180 -15.65 -27.62 -3.49
C GLN A 180 -16.24 -27.07 -2.20
N TRP A 181 -16.21 -25.75 -2.02
CA TRP A 181 -16.81 -25.08 -0.86
C TRP A 181 -18.31 -25.34 -0.75
N ARG A 182 -19.05 -25.28 -1.87
CA ARG A 182 -20.48 -25.61 -1.91
C ARG A 182 -20.76 -27.07 -1.55
N ARG A 183 -19.95 -28.01 -2.06
CA ARG A 183 -20.05 -29.44 -1.70
C ARG A 183 -19.74 -29.66 -0.21
N ASN A 184 -18.93 -28.79 0.40
CA ASN A 184 -18.60 -28.79 1.82
C ASN A 184 -19.57 -27.94 2.67
N ASN A 185 -20.86 -27.88 2.31
CA ASN A 185 -21.89 -27.13 3.03
C ASN A 185 -21.53 -25.66 3.29
N CYS A 186 -20.82 -25.03 2.35
CA CYS A 186 -20.42 -23.63 2.42
C CYS A 186 -19.52 -23.32 3.62
N GLN A 187 -18.57 -24.20 3.94
CA GLN A 187 -17.63 -24.02 5.05
C GLN A 187 -16.18 -23.87 4.59
N PRO A 188 -15.40 -22.96 5.19
CA PRO A 188 -15.83 -21.95 6.18
C PRO A 188 -16.61 -20.78 5.54
N ASN A 189 -17.41 -20.02 6.32
CA ASN A 189 -18.09 -18.80 5.83
C ASN A 189 -18.13 -17.69 6.89
N TYR A 190 -18.45 -16.47 6.49
CA TYR A 190 -18.35 -15.31 7.38
C TYR A 190 -19.66 -14.95 8.12
N TRP A 191 -20.71 -15.76 8.00
CA TRP A 191 -22.00 -15.48 8.61
C TRP A 191 -22.07 -15.95 10.06
N PHE A 192 -22.74 -15.18 10.89
CA PHE A 192 -23.04 -15.51 12.28
C PHE A 192 -24.39 -14.92 12.68
N ASN A 193 -25.04 -15.49 13.70
CA ASN A 193 -26.37 -15.04 14.16
C ASN A 193 -27.45 -15.04 13.07
N VAL A 194 -27.38 -15.98 12.14
CA VAL A 194 -28.35 -16.17 11.06
C VAL A 194 -28.94 -17.59 11.05
N ARG A 195 -30.01 -17.78 10.28
CA ARG A 195 -30.64 -19.07 9.97
C ARG A 195 -30.67 -19.31 8.45
N PRO A 196 -30.47 -20.54 7.97
CA PRO A 196 -30.12 -21.74 8.74
C PRO A 196 -28.76 -21.58 9.44
N ASP A 197 -28.44 -22.45 10.42
CA ASP A 197 -27.21 -22.31 11.21
C ASP A 197 -25.98 -22.30 10.27
N PRO A 198 -25.22 -21.19 10.22
CA PRO A 198 -24.15 -21.01 9.25
C PRO A 198 -22.96 -21.93 9.51
N LEU A 199 -22.87 -22.63 10.65
CA LEU A 199 -21.81 -23.62 10.88
C LEU A 199 -22.01 -24.93 10.10
N TYR A 200 -23.23 -25.19 9.63
CA TYR A 200 -23.59 -26.48 9.05
C TYR A 200 -24.31 -26.39 7.72
N ASN A 201 -24.80 -25.21 7.32
CA ASN A 201 -25.67 -25.06 6.16
C ASN A 201 -25.25 -23.85 5.33
N CYS A 202 -25.36 -23.99 4.01
CA CYS A 202 -25.38 -22.86 3.10
C CYS A 202 -26.61 -21.97 3.34
N GLY A 203 -26.51 -20.71 2.89
CA GLY A 203 -27.66 -19.80 2.81
C GLY A 203 -28.70 -20.21 1.75
N PRO A 204 -29.68 -19.33 1.45
CA PRO A 204 -29.74 -17.94 1.88
C PRO A 204 -29.95 -17.79 3.38
N TYR A 205 -29.23 -16.85 3.96
CA TYR A 205 -29.27 -16.58 5.39
C TYR A 205 -30.30 -15.51 5.73
N SER A 206 -30.93 -15.64 6.90
CA SER A 206 -31.84 -14.65 7.47
C SER A 206 -31.52 -14.39 8.94
N PRO A 207 -31.63 -13.15 9.45
CA PRO A 207 -31.29 -12.84 10.83
C PRO A 207 -32.08 -13.64 11.86
N VAL A 208 -31.43 -14.06 12.94
CA VAL A 208 -32.12 -14.63 14.10
C VAL A 208 -32.69 -13.49 14.95
N ARG A 209 -34.01 -13.50 15.19
CA ARG A 209 -34.65 -12.54 16.11
C ARG A 209 -34.10 -12.71 17.54
N ASN A 210 -33.77 -11.61 18.20
CA ASN A 210 -33.19 -11.58 19.55
C ASN A 210 -31.87 -12.35 19.69
N ALA A 211 -31.04 -12.38 18.63
CA ALA A 211 -29.67 -12.84 18.76
C ALA A 211 -28.98 -12.03 19.88
N LYS A 212 -28.57 -12.70 20.95
CA LYS A 212 -27.61 -12.09 21.89
C LYS A 212 -26.37 -11.75 21.06
N PHE A 213 -25.66 -10.68 21.40
CA PHE A 213 -24.29 -10.45 20.92
C PHE A 213 -23.40 -11.58 21.46
N ALA A 214 -23.57 -12.79 20.94
CA ALA A 214 -22.74 -13.94 21.24
C ALA A 214 -21.36 -13.62 20.67
N HIS A 215 -20.35 -13.74 21.53
CA HIS A 215 -18.97 -13.31 21.32
C HIS A 215 -18.51 -13.44 19.86
N PHE A 216 -18.29 -12.27 19.24
CA PHE A 216 -17.70 -12.04 17.91
C PHE A 216 -16.43 -12.88 17.61
N GLU A 217 -15.76 -13.37 18.65
CA GLU A 217 -14.45 -14.01 18.59
C GLU A 217 -14.47 -15.46 18.09
N ARG A 218 -15.56 -16.21 18.26
CA ARG A 218 -15.52 -17.68 18.01
C ARG A 218 -15.40 -18.10 16.55
N SER A 219 -15.79 -17.29 15.57
CA SER A 219 -15.88 -17.72 14.16
C SER A 219 -14.68 -17.35 13.28
N ARG A 220 -13.82 -16.41 13.67
CA ARG A 220 -12.71 -15.95 12.80
C ARG A 220 -11.38 -16.64 13.07
N ASP A 221 -11.21 -17.17 14.27
CA ASP A 221 -9.92 -17.50 14.88
C ASP A 221 -9.07 -18.54 14.14
N ASN A 222 -9.60 -19.25 13.13
CA ASN A 222 -8.90 -20.36 12.46
C ASN A 222 -8.93 -20.30 10.92
N TRP A 223 -9.51 -19.27 10.28
CA TRP A 223 -9.86 -19.34 8.84
C TRP A 223 -9.11 -18.36 7.96
N VAL A 224 -8.36 -17.44 8.55
CA VAL A 224 -7.70 -16.33 7.87
C VAL A 224 -6.20 -16.62 7.91
N ASP A 225 -5.70 -17.27 6.86
CA ASP A 225 -4.29 -17.66 6.67
C ASP A 225 -3.72 -17.08 5.37
N ALA A 226 -2.43 -17.31 5.11
CA ALA A 226 -1.72 -16.75 3.94
C ALA A 226 -2.41 -17.14 2.61
N THR A 227 -2.96 -18.34 2.53
CA THR A 227 -3.65 -18.80 1.32
C THR A 227 -5.07 -18.24 1.16
N ASN A 228 -5.59 -17.50 2.17
CA ASN A 228 -6.97 -17.04 2.23
C ASN A 228 -7.16 -15.52 2.34
N HIS A 229 -6.12 -14.70 2.27
CA HIS A 229 -6.29 -13.24 2.37
C HIS A 229 -5.14 -12.38 1.82
N ASP A 230 -4.22 -12.95 1.05
CA ASP A 230 -2.97 -12.24 0.75
C ASP A 230 -3.13 -11.07 -0.22
N THR A 231 -2.39 -10.01 0.10
CA THR A 231 -2.36 -8.74 -0.62
C THR A 231 -0.91 -8.47 -1.00
N ILE A 232 -0.66 -8.08 -2.25
CA ILE A 232 0.58 -7.39 -2.57
C ILE A 232 0.44 -5.93 -2.15
N GLY A 233 1.27 -5.50 -1.21
CA GLY A 233 1.45 -4.11 -0.83
C GLY A 233 2.85 -3.67 -1.20
N VAL A 234 2.98 -2.52 -1.85
CA VAL A 234 4.24 -2.01 -2.41
C VAL A 234 4.47 -0.59 -1.92
N VAL A 235 5.70 -0.30 -1.49
CA VAL A 235 6.18 1.06 -1.23
C VAL A 235 7.45 1.27 -2.04
N ALA A 236 7.56 2.42 -2.71
CA ALA A 236 8.70 2.71 -3.57
C ALA A 236 9.14 4.16 -3.44
N ILE A 237 10.44 4.39 -3.61
CA ILE A 237 11.02 5.73 -3.74
C ILE A 237 11.87 5.76 -5.00
N ASP A 238 11.54 6.67 -5.91
CA ASP A 238 12.22 6.80 -7.18
C ASP A 238 13.55 7.56 -7.08
N LYS A 239 14.27 7.67 -8.19
CA LYS A 239 15.57 8.35 -8.25
C LYS A 239 15.52 9.84 -7.91
N ASN A 240 14.35 10.47 -8.01
CA ASN A 240 14.15 11.86 -7.60
C ASN A 240 13.77 11.97 -6.12
N GLY A 241 13.64 10.85 -5.43
CA GLY A 241 13.21 10.79 -4.03
C GLY A 241 11.69 10.84 -3.87
N HIS A 242 10.89 10.78 -4.93
CA HIS A 242 9.43 10.78 -4.78
C HIS A 242 8.96 9.44 -4.23
N LEU A 243 8.12 9.51 -3.19
CA LEU A 243 7.60 8.37 -2.47
C LEU A 243 6.16 8.04 -2.90
N GLY A 244 5.86 6.76 -3.05
CA GLY A 244 4.49 6.29 -3.26
C GLY A 244 4.23 4.96 -2.56
N SER A 245 2.95 4.65 -2.41
CA SER A 245 2.50 3.32 -1.96
C SER A 245 1.30 2.84 -2.77
N GLY A 246 1.09 1.53 -2.80
CA GLY A 246 -0.11 0.94 -3.39
C GLY A 246 -0.27 -0.53 -3.04
N THR A 247 -1.44 -1.06 -3.36
CA THR A 247 -1.88 -2.40 -2.96
C THR A 247 -2.78 -3.01 -4.02
N SER A 248 -2.80 -4.33 -4.12
CA SER A 248 -3.76 -5.08 -4.95
C SER A 248 -4.07 -6.44 -4.33
N THR A 249 -5.33 -6.86 -4.40
CA THR A 249 -5.81 -8.17 -3.94
C THR A 249 -7.10 -8.57 -4.67
N ASN A 250 -7.48 -9.84 -4.58
CA ASN A 250 -8.84 -10.30 -4.81
C ASN A 250 -9.61 -10.60 -3.51
N GLY A 251 -8.99 -10.34 -2.36
CA GLY A 251 -9.61 -10.41 -1.05
C GLY A 251 -9.77 -11.83 -0.50
N MET A 252 -10.58 -11.94 0.54
CA MET A 252 -10.83 -13.21 1.23
C MET A 252 -11.65 -14.18 0.36
N ARG A 253 -11.31 -15.47 0.38
CA ARG A 253 -12.07 -16.51 -0.31
C ARG A 253 -13.41 -16.73 0.38
N HIS A 254 -14.45 -16.91 -0.42
CA HIS A 254 -15.84 -17.09 0.01
C HIS A 254 -16.37 -15.92 0.86
N LYS A 255 -15.80 -14.73 0.65
CA LYS A 255 -16.29 -13.49 1.25
C LYS A 255 -17.77 -13.26 0.89
N ILE A 256 -18.47 -12.56 1.78
CA ILE A 256 -19.83 -12.11 1.46
C ILE A 256 -19.75 -11.15 0.25
N PRO A 257 -20.63 -11.29 -0.76
CA PRO A 257 -20.64 -10.44 -1.94
C PRO A 257 -20.67 -8.96 -1.55
N GLY A 258 -19.80 -8.16 -2.18
CA GLY A 258 -19.61 -6.75 -1.86
C GLY A 258 -18.68 -6.46 -0.67
N ARG A 259 -18.10 -7.46 -0.02
CA ARG A 259 -17.05 -7.26 0.99
C ARG A 259 -15.82 -6.62 0.36
N VAL A 260 -15.39 -5.51 0.95
CA VAL A 260 -14.15 -4.80 0.65
C VAL A 260 -13.19 -4.91 1.84
N GLY A 261 -11.94 -5.27 1.58
CA GLY A 261 -10.91 -5.44 2.62
C GLY A 261 -10.19 -4.14 3.02
N ASP A 262 -9.02 -4.29 3.62
CA ASP A 262 -8.10 -3.20 3.92
C ASP A 262 -7.38 -2.67 2.69
N SER A 263 -7.13 -3.55 1.71
CA SER A 263 -6.26 -3.28 0.58
C SER A 263 -6.63 -2.00 -0.18
N PRO A 264 -7.89 -1.64 -0.47
CA PRO A 264 -8.20 -0.40 -1.17
C PRO A 264 -8.39 0.80 -0.22
N ILE A 265 -8.20 0.65 1.09
CA ILE A 265 -8.47 1.70 2.07
C ILE A 265 -7.17 2.38 2.51
N PRO A 266 -6.99 3.69 2.25
CA PRO A 266 -5.79 4.42 2.64
C PRO A 266 -5.62 4.42 4.16
N GLY A 267 -4.41 4.13 4.61
CA GLY A 267 -4.08 4.02 6.03
C GLY A 267 -4.33 2.63 6.62
N ALA A 268 -5.24 1.85 6.03
CA ALA A 268 -5.37 0.43 6.31
C ALA A 268 -4.36 -0.35 5.47
N GLY A 269 -4.67 -0.61 4.19
CA GLY A 269 -3.86 -1.43 3.29
C GLY A 269 -2.51 -0.82 2.93
N SER A 270 -2.46 0.48 2.62
CA SER A 270 -1.19 1.20 2.47
C SER A 270 -1.33 2.70 2.77
N TYR A 271 -0.19 3.35 3.04
CA TYR A 271 -0.11 4.79 3.24
C TYR A 271 1.27 5.32 2.88
N ALA A 272 1.33 6.56 2.39
CA ALA A 272 2.56 7.23 1.98
C ALA A 272 2.51 8.72 2.33
N ASP A 273 3.59 9.25 2.87
CA ASP A 273 3.83 10.67 3.09
C ASP A 273 5.29 10.97 2.70
N GLN A 274 5.48 11.88 1.76
CA GLN A 274 6.80 12.26 1.23
C GLN A 274 7.79 12.69 2.30
N ASP A 275 7.32 13.36 3.36
CA ASP A 275 8.17 13.93 4.40
C ASP A 275 8.53 12.91 5.49
N VAL A 276 8.00 11.69 5.39
CA VAL A 276 8.15 10.65 6.43
C VAL A 276 8.55 9.30 5.88
N GLY A 277 7.73 8.72 5.01
CA GLY A 277 7.81 7.31 4.66
C GLY A 277 6.50 6.74 4.13
N GLY A 278 6.50 5.44 3.87
CA GLY A 278 5.31 4.68 3.52
C GLY A 278 5.28 3.30 4.16
N ALA A 279 4.10 2.72 4.23
CA ALA A 279 3.86 1.39 4.79
C ALA A 279 2.74 0.68 4.02
N ALA A 280 2.76 -0.65 4.06
CA ALA A 280 1.70 -1.48 3.50
C ALA A 280 1.47 -2.75 4.32
N SER A 281 0.21 -3.09 4.56
CA SER A 281 -0.23 -4.27 5.30
C SER A 281 -0.77 -5.38 4.40
N THR A 282 -0.81 -6.58 4.96
CA THR A 282 -1.47 -7.76 4.40
C THR A 282 -1.96 -8.62 5.57
N GLY A 283 -3.01 -9.41 5.39
CA GLY A 283 -3.54 -10.23 6.48
C GLY A 283 -5.05 -10.24 6.58
N ASP A 284 -5.53 -10.37 7.82
CA ASP A 284 -6.93 -10.18 8.14
C ASP A 284 -7.38 -8.72 7.87
N GLY A 285 -7.89 -8.48 6.67
CA GLY A 285 -8.34 -7.16 6.25
C GLY A 285 -9.41 -6.52 7.14
N ASP A 286 -10.33 -7.27 7.73
CA ASP A 286 -11.36 -6.62 8.58
C ASP A 286 -10.83 -6.25 9.97
N ILE A 287 -9.76 -6.92 10.44
CA ILE A 287 -9.03 -6.51 11.63
C ILE A 287 -8.13 -5.33 11.30
N ILE A 288 -7.40 -5.36 10.19
CA ILE A 288 -6.53 -4.27 9.72
C ILE A 288 -7.34 -2.95 9.61
N LEU A 289 -8.54 -3.00 9.03
CA LEU A 289 -9.45 -1.85 8.92
C LEU A 289 -9.79 -1.18 10.26
N ARG A 290 -9.76 -1.92 11.38
CA ARG A 290 -10.10 -1.40 12.71
C ARG A 290 -8.97 -0.60 13.36
N PHE A 291 -7.73 -0.77 12.88
CA PHE A 291 -6.55 -0.18 13.52
C PHE A 291 -5.71 0.69 12.60
N LEU A 292 -5.93 0.63 11.28
CA LEU A 292 -5.21 1.43 10.28
C LEU A 292 -3.68 1.34 10.46
N PRO A 293 -3.10 0.13 10.43
CA PRO A 293 -1.71 -0.09 10.82
C PRO A 293 -0.71 0.56 9.87
N SER A 294 -1.02 0.72 8.58
CA SER A 294 -0.14 1.40 7.62
C SER A 294 -0.01 2.88 7.96
N TYR A 295 -1.13 3.57 8.26
CA TYR A 295 -1.09 4.94 8.76
C TYR A 295 -0.35 5.04 10.08
N GLN A 296 -0.65 4.14 11.02
CA GLN A 296 0.02 4.14 12.33
C GLN A 296 1.54 3.92 12.23
N ALA A 297 2.01 3.07 11.32
CA ALA A 297 3.43 2.86 11.09
C ALA A 297 4.10 4.12 10.54
N VAL A 298 3.49 4.80 9.57
CA VAL A 298 4.00 6.08 9.06
C VAL A 298 4.04 7.13 10.18
N GLU A 299 3.01 7.26 11.00
CA GLU A 299 3.03 8.19 12.14
C GLU A 299 4.04 7.81 13.22
N ASN A 300 4.29 6.52 13.44
CA ASN A 300 5.36 6.08 14.32
C ASN A 300 6.75 6.48 13.77
N ILE A 301 6.97 6.37 12.46
CA ILE A 301 8.20 6.87 11.80
C ILE A 301 8.30 8.39 11.95
N ARG A 302 7.21 9.13 11.75
CA ARG A 302 7.17 10.59 11.97
C ARG A 302 7.64 10.97 13.37
N ASN A 303 7.32 10.15 14.36
CA ASN A 303 7.73 10.31 15.75
C ASN A 303 9.13 9.75 16.06
N GLY A 304 9.95 9.46 15.04
CA GLY A 304 11.35 9.08 15.17
C GLY A 304 11.61 7.58 15.35
N MET A 305 10.61 6.72 15.21
CA MET A 305 10.83 5.27 15.22
C MET A 305 11.47 4.80 13.91
N LYS A 306 12.39 3.82 14.01
CA LYS A 306 12.88 3.11 12.82
C LYS A 306 11.74 2.26 12.21
N PRO A 307 11.70 2.07 10.88
CA PRO A 307 10.60 1.36 10.20
C PRO A 307 10.23 -0.01 10.79
N GLU A 308 11.20 -0.85 11.16
CA GLU A 308 10.94 -2.15 11.79
C GLU A 308 10.18 -2.01 13.12
N HIS A 309 10.65 -1.13 14.01
CA HIS A 309 9.99 -0.86 15.29
C HIS A 309 8.65 -0.16 15.12
N ALA A 310 8.52 0.71 14.11
CA ALA A 310 7.27 1.39 13.78
C ALA A 310 6.19 0.37 13.37
N ALA A 311 6.55 -0.58 12.49
CA ALA A 311 5.68 -1.67 12.09
C ALA A 311 5.32 -2.58 13.27
N GLN A 312 6.32 -2.98 14.07
CA GLN A 312 6.12 -3.80 15.27
C GLN A 312 5.17 -3.13 16.27
N ASN A 313 5.36 -1.84 16.54
CA ASN A 313 4.53 -1.08 17.46
C ASN A 313 3.06 -1.00 16.98
N ALA A 314 2.84 -0.81 15.67
CA ALA A 314 1.49 -0.82 15.09
C ALA A 314 0.80 -2.19 15.31
N LEU A 315 1.53 -3.29 15.10
CA LEU A 315 0.99 -4.65 15.28
C LEU A 315 0.75 -5.04 16.74
N LEU A 316 1.57 -4.58 17.69
CA LEU A 316 1.38 -4.87 19.12
C LEU A 316 0.00 -4.41 19.65
N ARG A 317 -0.53 -3.30 19.13
CA ARG A 317 -1.88 -2.81 19.48
C ARG A 317 -2.97 -3.76 19.00
N ILE A 318 -2.77 -4.35 17.82
CA ILE A 318 -3.69 -5.35 17.27
C ILE A 318 -3.57 -6.64 18.06
N GLN A 319 -2.35 -7.11 18.33
CA GLN A 319 -2.07 -8.37 19.03
C GLN A 319 -2.75 -8.40 20.40
N LYS A 320 -2.72 -7.26 21.11
CA LYS A 320 -3.35 -7.11 22.42
C LYS A 320 -4.87 -7.34 22.38
N LYS A 321 -5.54 -7.03 21.27
CA LYS A 321 -7.01 -7.14 21.12
C LYS A 321 -7.43 -8.37 20.32
N TYR A 322 -6.63 -8.78 19.35
CA TYR A 322 -6.88 -9.91 18.46
C TYR A 322 -5.59 -10.75 18.34
N PRO A 323 -5.23 -11.49 19.40
CA PRO A 323 -3.94 -12.19 19.49
C PRO A 323 -3.76 -13.32 18.47
N LYS A 324 -4.84 -13.74 17.82
CA LYS A 324 -4.83 -14.80 16.78
C LYS A 324 -4.91 -14.26 15.36
N ALA A 325 -5.03 -12.95 15.17
CA ALA A 325 -5.05 -12.38 13.82
C ALA A 325 -3.71 -12.64 13.12
N GLN A 326 -3.76 -12.99 11.84
CA GLN A 326 -2.57 -13.07 11.00
C GLN A 326 -2.42 -11.77 10.22
N ILE A 327 -1.32 -11.04 10.44
CA ILE A 327 -1.06 -9.74 9.80
C ILE A 327 0.45 -9.59 9.57
N GLY A 328 0.83 -9.12 8.39
CA GLY A 328 2.16 -8.63 8.05
C GLY A 328 2.12 -7.14 7.72
N LEU A 329 3.21 -6.43 8.00
CA LEU A 329 3.33 -5.00 7.76
C LEU A 329 4.78 -4.67 7.36
N ILE A 330 4.94 -4.08 6.18
CA ILE A 330 6.22 -3.51 5.72
C ILE A 330 6.21 -1.99 5.91
N ALA A 331 7.38 -1.41 6.13
CA ALA A 331 7.57 0.03 6.25
C ALA A 331 8.90 0.48 5.63
N LEU A 332 8.91 1.68 5.06
CA LEU A 332 10.03 2.35 4.41
C LEU A 332 10.01 3.83 4.80
N ASP A 333 11.11 4.38 5.29
CA ASP A 333 11.20 5.82 5.57
C ASP A 333 11.77 6.61 4.37
N LYS A 334 11.64 7.93 4.43
CA LYS A 334 12.14 8.89 3.43
C LYS A 334 13.67 8.94 3.29
N ASP A 335 14.42 8.18 4.09
CA ASP A 335 15.88 8.11 4.07
C ASP A 335 16.41 6.74 3.61
N GLY A 336 15.51 5.80 3.32
CA GLY A 336 15.83 4.49 2.73
C GLY A 336 16.08 3.40 3.73
N ASN A 337 15.78 3.65 5.00
CA ASN A 337 15.69 2.58 5.96
C ASN A 337 14.34 1.90 5.78
N PHE A 338 14.31 0.58 5.96
CA PHE A 338 13.12 -0.22 5.79
C PHE A 338 13.07 -1.30 6.86
N GLY A 339 11.90 -1.89 7.05
CA GLY A 339 11.68 -2.94 8.02
C GLY A 339 10.32 -3.60 7.82
N ALA A 340 10.11 -4.71 8.52
CA ALA A 340 8.86 -5.43 8.50
C ALA A 340 8.57 -6.03 9.88
N SER A 341 7.30 -6.26 10.18
CA SER A 341 6.87 -7.03 11.34
C SER A 341 5.65 -7.87 10.98
N CYS A 342 5.39 -8.92 11.76
CA CYS A 342 4.23 -9.78 11.55
C CYS A 342 3.72 -10.39 12.85
N MET A 343 2.49 -10.89 12.81
CA MET A 343 1.88 -11.73 13.85
C MET A 343 1.28 -12.99 13.20
N ASN A 344 1.45 -14.13 13.86
CA ASN A 344 0.84 -15.43 13.50
C ASN A 344 1.04 -15.90 12.04
N VAL A 345 2.08 -15.45 11.34
CA VAL A 345 2.44 -15.99 10.01
C VAL A 345 3.36 -17.20 10.20
N GLU A 346 2.89 -18.39 9.81
CA GLU A 346 3.67 -19.62 9.94
C GLU A 346 5.00 -19.52 9.19
N GLY A 347 6.10 -19.90 9.86
CA GLY A 347 7.45 -19.80 9.29
C GLY A 347 7.94 -18.36 9.09
N GLY A 348 7.27 -17.36 9.65
CA GLY A 348 7.63 -15.94 9.55
C GLY A 348 7.15 -15.27 8.26
N PHE A 349 7.21 -13.94 8.24
CA PHE A 349 6.70 -13.13 7.13
C PHE A 349 7.82 -12.79 6.13
N PRO A 350 7.75 -13.28 4.88
CA PRO A 350 8.67 -12.88 3.84
C PRO A 350 8.27 -11.52 3.25
N PHE A 351 9.27 -10.76 2.81
CA PHE A 351 9.10 -9.54 2.03
C PHE A 351 10.29 -9.40 1.07
N VAL A 352 10.10 -8.68 -0.03
CA VAL A 352 11.16 -8.45 -1.01
C VAL A 352 11.55 -6.99 -1.02
N VAL A 353 12.86 -6.73 -1.02
CA VAL A 353 13.41 -5.38 -1.17
C VAL A 353 14.51 -5.36 -2.23
N ARG A 354 14.47 -4.35 -3.10
CA ARG A 354 15.52 -4.03 -4.07
C ARG A 354 15.92 -2.57 -3.92
N TYR A 355 17.21 -2.32 -3.81
CA TYR A 355 17.78 -0.97 -3.74
C TYR A 355 19.17 -0.93 -4.38
N ARG A 356 19.69 0.27 -4.64
CA ARG A 356 21.06 0.44 -5.11
C ARG A 356 22.00 0.64 -3.92
N SER A 357 22.95 -0.27 -3.72
CA SER A 357 24.06 -0.06 -2.79
C SER A 357 25.15 0.78 -3.47
N PRO A 358 25.76 1.78 -2.81
CA PRO A 358 26.90 2.51 -3.35
C PRO A 358 28.08 1.61 -3.75
N ASN A 359 28.18 0.43 -3.13
CA ASN A 359 29.32 -0.49 -3.28
C ASN A 359 28.98 -1.80 -3.99
N ASP A 360 27.74 -2.02 -4.44
CA ASP A 360 27.35 -3.30 -5.05
C ASP A 360 26.44 -3.12 -6.27
N SER A 361 26.71 -3.94 -7.29
CA SER A 361 26.00 -3.95 -8.57
C SER A 361 24.65 -4.67 -8.51
N LYS A 362 24.34 -5.35 -7.40
CA LYS A 362 22.99 -5.87 -7.08
C LYS A 362 22.78 -5.87 -5.57
N SER A 363 21.68 -5.28 -5.09
CA SER A 363 21.20 -5.56 -3.73
C SER A 363 19.75 -6.03 -3.80
N GLU A 364 19.63 -7.31 -4.18
CA GLU A 364 18.37 -8.05 -4.23
C GLU A 364 18.35 -8.93 -2.98
N SER A 365 17.29 -8.83 -2.16
CA SER A 365 17.12 -9.77 -1.06
C SER A 365 15.65 -10.02 -0.78
N VAL A 366 15.22 -11.27 -0.97
CA VAL A 366 14.07 -11.79 -0.24
C VAL A 366 14.50 -11.89 1.22
N ARG A 367 13.81 -11.16 2.09
CA ARG A 367 14.05 -11.15 3.53
C ARG A 367 12.87 -11.80 4.24
N ARG A 368 13.10 -12.21 5.47
CA ARG A 368 12.09 -12.83 6.32
C ARG A 368 12.27 -12.36 7.75
N VAL A 369 11.17 -12.03 8.40
CA VAL A 369 11.14 -11.65 9.82
C VAL A 369 10.35 -12.69 10.61
N ASN A 370 10.81 -12.95 11.84
CA ASN A 370 10.04 -13.73 12.80
C ASN A 370 8.88 -12.88 13.33
N CYS A 371 7.73 -13.51 13.54
CA CYS A 371 6.57 -12.81 14.07
C CYS A 371 6.67 -12.60 15.58
N ILE A 372 6.01 -11.52 16.04
CA ILE A 372 5.90 -11.13 17.45
C ILE A 372 4.80 -11.89 18.20
#